data_AF-A0A2N5A6G2-F1
#
_entry.id   AF-A0A2N5A6G2-F1
#
_cell.length_a   1.000
_cell.length_b   1.000
_cell.length_c   1.000
_cell.angle_alpha   90.00
_cell.angle_beta   90.00
_cell.angle_gamma   90.00
#
_symmetry.space_group_name_H-M   'P 1'
#
loop_
_entity.id
_entity.type
_entity.pdbx_description
1 polymer ?
#
loop_
_entity_poly.entity_id
_entity_poly.type
_entity_poly.pdbx_seq_one_letter_code
_entity_poly.pdbx_strand_id
1 'polypeptide(L)'
;MTMTDISRSRAWLESLRPKTLPLAFAAIIVGTTLAWQQGHFDPWVALLALITAGLLQILSHLANDYGDAVKGSDKPDRIGPLRGMQKGVITPQQMKR
;
A
#
# COMPACT_ATOMS: atom_id res chain seq x y z
N MET A 1 -7.31 -27.56 -9.41
CA MET A 1 -7.11 -26.11 -9.30
C MET A 1 -6.02 -25.91 -8.26
N THR A 2 -4.78 -25.68 -8.68
CA THR A 2 -3.62 -25.63 -7.78
C THR A 2 -3.72 -24.39 -6.90
N MET A 3 -4.06 -24.60 -5.62
CA MET A 3 -3.82 -23.60 -4.59
C MET A 3 -2.31 -23.34 -4.59
N THR A 4 -1.90 -22.23 -5.19
CA THR A 4 -0.53 -21.77 -5.07
C THR A 4 -0.36 -21.38 -3.62
N ASP A 5 0.38 -22.19 -2.85
CA ASP A 5 0.82 -21.87 -1.50
C ASP A 5 1.76 -20.65 -1.57
N ILE A 6 1.16 -19.46 -1.60
CA ILE A 6 1.90 -18.20 -1.53
C ILE A 6 2.31 -18.04 -0.07
N SER A 7 3.60 -17.85 0.18
CA SER A 7 4.10 -17.61 1.52
C SER A 7 3.43 -16.39 2.15
N ARG A 8 3.21 -16.43 3.47
CA ARG A 8 2.60 -15.31 4.22
C ARG A 8 3.32 -13.98 3.93
N SER A 9 4.64 -13.99 3.81
CA SER A 9 5.43 -12.80 3.47
C SER A 9 5.09 -12.22 2.10
N ARG A 10 4.90 -13.07 1.08
CA ARG A 10 4.52 -12.66 -0.26
C ARG A 10 3.08 -12.15 -0.33
N ALA A 11 2.17 -12.75 0.44
CA ALA A 11 0.80 -12.25 0.58
C ALA A 11 0.76 -10.84 1.20
N TRP A 12 1.56 -10.58 2.23
CA TRP A 12 1.71 -9.24 2.80
C TRP A 12 2.32 -8.26 1.79
N LEU A 13 3.41 -8.63 1.12
CA LEU A 13 4.03 -7.78 0.08
C LEU A 13 3.04 -7.41 -1.04
N GLU A 14 2.20 -8.34 -1.48
CA GLU A 14 1.15 -8.06 -2.46
C GLU A 14 0.11 -7.07 -1.91
N SER A 15 -0.32 -7.23 -0.66
CA SER A 15 -1.26 -6.30 0.00
C SER A 15 -0.68 -4.92 0.30
N LEU A 16 0.64 -4.78 0.47
CA LEU A 16 1.33 -3.48 0.61
C LEU A 16 1.35 -2.68 -0.69
N ARG A 17 1.13 -3.33 -1.85
CA ARG A 17 1.12 -2.72 -3.19
C ARG A 17 2.34 -1.84 -3.48
N PRO A 18 3.57 -2.36 -3.43
CA PRO A 18 4.79 -1.56 -3.63
C PRO A 18 4.82 -0.80 -4.97
N LYS A 19 4.10 -1.29 -6.00
CA LYS A 19 4.00 -0.64 -7.32
C LYS A 19 3.24 0.69 -7.31
N THR A 20 2.48 1.01 -6.26
CA THR A 20 1.76 2.29 -6.15
C THR A 20 2.55 3.35 -5.37
N LEU A 21 3.62 2.96 -4.67
CA LEU A 21 4.51 3.88 -3.94
C LEU A 21 5.15 4.96 -4.83
N PRO A 22 5.58 4.69 -6.08
CA PRO A 22 6.12 5.72 -6.96
C PRO A 22 5.15 6.90 -7.16
N LEU A 23 3.84 6.65 -7.16
CA LEU A 23 2.83 7.71 -7.30
C LEU A 23 2.86 8.66 -6.10
N ALA A 24 2.90 8.12 -4.88
CA ALA A 24 2.98 8.92 -3.66
C ALA A 24 4.30 9.70 -3.58
N PHE A 25 5.41 9.07 -3.97
CA PHE A 25 6.73 9.71 -3.95
C PHE A 25 6.88 10.83 -4.98
N ALA A 26 6.22 10.73 -6.15
CA ALA A 26 6.27 11.78 -7.16
C ALA A 26 5.84 13.14 -6.60
N ALA A 27 4.75 13.19 -5.82
CA ALA A 27 4.28 14.43 -5.19
C ALA A 27 5.31 15.02 -4.22
N ILE A 28 5.94 14.18 -3.40
CA ILE A 28 6.97 14.61 -2.44
C ILE A 28 8.23 15.10 -3.17
N ILE A 29 8.66 14.42 -4.23
CA ILE A 29 9.82 14.81 -5.04
C ILE A 29 9.57 16.17 -5.69
N VAL A 30 8.38 16.40 -6.24
CA VAL A 30 8.00 17.70 -6.83
C VAL A 30 8.03 18.79 -5.77
N GLY A 31 7.39 18.59 -4.61
CA GLY A 31 7.41 19.56 -3.51
C GLY A 31 8.82 19.85 -2.99
N THR A 32 9.66 18.81 -2.87
CA THR A 32 11.06 18.93 -2.46
C THR A 32 11.89 19.73 -3.47
N THR A 33 11.65 19.51 -4.77
CA THR A 33 12.32 20.24 -5.85
C THR A 33 11.95 21.72 -5.84
N LEU A 34 10.66 22.03 -5.61
CA LEU A 34 10.20 23.42 -5.48
C LEU A 34 10.81 24.11 -4.27
N ALA A 35 10.89 23.44 -3.12
CA ALA A 35 11.56 23.96 -1.93
C ALA A 35 13.04 24.23 -2.18
N TRP A 36 13.71 23.35 -2.93
CA TRP A 36 15.10 23.53 -3.34
C TRP A 36 15.29 24.74 -4.24
N GLN A 37 14.44 24.93 -5.25
CA GLN A 37 14.51 26.11 -6.12
C GLN A 37 14.30 27.43 -5.36
N GLN A 38 13.53 27.40 -4.26
CA GLN A 38 13.29 28.58 -3.42
C GLN A 38 14.32 28.77 -2.30
N GLY A 39 15.36 27.92 -2.21
CA GLY A 39 16.39 28.00 -1.17
C GLY A 39 15.94 27.51 0.22
N HIS A 40 14.81 26.82 0.31
CA HIS A 40 14.22 26.30 1.56
C HIS A 40 14.31 24.76 1.64
N PHE A 41 15.27 24.14 0.96
CA PHE A 41 15.44 22.69 1.02
C PHE A 41 15.98 22.24 2.36
N ASP A 42 15.27 21.31 2.99
CA ASP A 42 15.71 20.59 4.18
C ASP A 42 15.68 19.08 3.89
N PRO A 43 16.83 18.39 3.94
CA PRO A 43 16.91 16.96 3.65
C PRO A 43 16.13 16.09 4.67
N TRP A 44 15.97 16.54 5.92
CA TRP A 44 15.17 15.83 6.91
C TRP A 44 13.69 15.98 6.66
N VAL A 45 13.23 17.16 6.25
CA VAL A 45 11.83 17.34 5.84
C VAL A 45 11.52 16.47 4.63
N ALA A 46 12.40 16.44 3.62
CA ALA A 46 12.22 15.58 2.44
C ALA A 46 12.16 14.08 2.80
N LEU A 47 13.08 13.61 3.66
CA LEU A 47 13.11 12.22 4.10
C LEU A 47 11.86 11.84 4.89
N LEU A 48 11.49 12.66 5.89
CA LEU A 48 10.29 12.42 6.71
C LEU A 48 9.02 12.46 5.86
N ALA A 49 8.93 13.36 4.88
CA ALA A 49 7.82 13.44 3.95
C ALA A 49 7.72 12.18 3.06
N LEU A 50 8.84 11.66 2.54
CA LEU A 50 8.85 10.42 1.77
C LEU A 50 8.40 9.22 2.61
N ILE A 51 8.93 9.08 3.83
CA ILE A 51 8.53 8.01 4.75
C ILE A 51 7.04 8.13 5.06
N THR A 52 6.56 9.32 5.42
CA THR A 52 5.17 9.57 5.77
C THR A 52 4.24 9.27 4.60
N ALA A 53 4.53 9.77 3.40
CA ALA A 53 3.73 9.52 2.21
C ALA A 53 3.70 8.03 1.85
N GLY A 54 4.83 7.33 1.96
CA GLY A 54 4.90 5.89 1.73
C GLY A 54 4.06 5.09 2.73
N LEU A 55 4.16 5.42 4.03
CA LEU A 55 3.37 4.77 5.09
C LEU A 55 1.87 5.03 4.93
N LEU A 56 1.47 6.27 4.61
CA LEU A 56 0.06 6.61 4.37
C LEU A 56 -0.49 5.90 3.12
N GLN A 57 0.31 5.79 2.06
CA GLN A 57 -0.08 5.05 0.85
C GLN A 57 -0.31 3.57 1.16
N ILE A 58 0.62 2.95 1.91
CA ILE A 58 0.50 1.57 2.38
C ILE A 58 -0.75 1.41 3.26
N LEU A 59 -0.93 2.28 4.24
CA LEU A 59 -2.06 2.23 5.17
C LEU A 59 -3.39 2.32 4.42
N SER A 60 -3.50 3.23 3.46
CA SER A 60 -4.71 3.37 2.62
C SER A 60 -4.98 2.09 1.82
N HIS A 61 -3.96 1.43 1.29
CA HIS A 61 -4.14 0.15 0.59
C HIS A 61 -4.60 -0.98 1.50
N LEU A 62 -4.01 -1.11 2.69
CA LEU A 62 -4.39 -2.11 3.69
C LEU A 62 -5.82 -1.86 4.21
N ALA A 63 -6.17 -0.60 4.49
CA ALA A 63 -7.52 -0.22 4.95
C ALA A 63 -8.60 -0.52 3.90
N ASN A 64 -8.30 -0.26 2.62
CA ASN A 64 -9.20 -0.61 1.52
C ASN A 64 -9.33 -2.13 1.34
N ASP A 65 -8.23 -2.89 1.47
CA ASP A 65 -8.27 -4.35 1.44
C ASP A 65 -9.11 -4.93 2.59
N TYR A 66 -8.96 -4.38 3.79
CA TYR A 66 -9.77 -4.74 4.95
C TYR A 66 -11.25 -4.41 4.76
N GLY A 67 -11.55 -3.19 4.31
CA GLY A 67 -12.91 -2.72 4.07
C GLY A 67 -13.63 -3.54 3.02
N ASP A 68 -12.96 -3.88 1.91
CA ASP A 68 -13.50 -4.73 0.84
C ASP A 68 -13.84 -6.14 1.38
N ALA A 69 -12.95 -6.72 2.18
CA ALA A 69 -13.13 -8.05 2.77
C ALA A 69 -14.28 -8.10 3.79
N VAL A 70 -14.44 -7.07 4.62
CA VAL A 70 -15.53 -6.99 5.61
C VAL A 70 -16.88 -6.71 4.95
N LYS A 71 -16.92 -5.86 3.93
CA LYS A 71 -18.18 -5.47 3.25
C LYS A 71 -18.69 -6.54 2.28
N GLY A 72 -17.95 -7.63 2.05
CA GLY A 72 -18.36 -8.69 1.13
C GLY A 72 -18.55 -8.19 -0.31
N SER A 73 -17.81 -7.14 -0.73
CA SER A 73 -17.89 -6.58 -2.09
C SER A 73 -17.26 -7.48 -3.16
N ASP A 74 -16.91 -8.71 -2.79
CA ASP A 74 -16.30 -9.73 -3.61
C ASP A 74 -17.34 -10.44 -4.48
N LYS A 75 -17.58 -9.83 -5.65
CA LYS A 75 -18.34 -10.45 -6.73
C LYS A 75 -17.49 -11.52 -7.45
N PRO A 76 -18.09 -12.62 -7.94
CA PRO A 76 -17.40 -13.64 -8.75
C PRO A 76 -16.66 -13.08 -9.98
N ASP A 77 -17.09 -11.93 -10.50
CA ASP A 77 -16.55 -11.28 -11.70
C ASP A 77 -15.37 -10.32 -11.43
N ARG A 78 -14.65 -10.47 -10.32
CA ARG A 78 -13.53 -9.56 -10.04
C ARG A 78 -12.35 -9.82 -10.98
N ILE A 79 -12.13 -8.88 -11.91
CA ILE A 79 -10.95 -8.84 -12.78
C ILE A 79 -9.79 -8.19 -12.01
N GLY A 80 -9.10 -8.96 -11.16
CA GLY A 80 -7.93 -8.49 -10.42
C GLY A 80 -7.26 -9.62 -9.62
N PRO A 81 -5.96 -9.50 -9.28
CA PRO A 81 -5.28 -10.53 -8.51
C PRO A 81 -5.92 -10.68 -7.13
N LEU A 82 -6.18 -11.94 -6.74
CA LEU A 82 -6.71 -12.28 -5.42
C LEU A 82 -5.75 -11.77 -4.32
N ARG A 83 -6.30 -11.02 -3.36
CA ARG A 83 -5.53 -10.38 -2.28
C ARG A 83 -5.21 -11.35 -1.14
N GLY A 84 -4.25 -11.02 -0.27
CA GLY A 84 -3.85 -11.87 0.86
C GLY A 84 -5.00 -12.23 1.81
N MET A 85 -5.91 -11.28 2.06
CA MET A 85 -7.15 -11.50 2.82
C MET A 85 -8.15 -12.42 2.10
N GLN A 86 -8.22 -12.32 0.76
CA GLN A 86 -9.15 -13.09 -0.08
C GLN A 86 -8.70 -14.53 -0.29
N LYS A 87 -7.38 -14.75 -0.28
CA LYS A 87 -6.76 -16.08 -0.28
C LYS A 87 -6.83 -16.76 1.09
N GLY A 88 -7.38 -16.09 2.12
CA GLY A 88 -7.43 -16.58 3.50
C GLY A 88 -6.07 -16.62 4.21
N VAL A 89 -5.01 -16.10 3.59
CA VAL A 89 -3.63 -16.12 4.12
C VAL A 89 -3.43 -15.07 5.21
N ILE A 90 -4.18 -13.96 5.14
CA ILE A 90 -4.20 -12.89 6.14
C ILE A 90 -5.60 -12.83 6.75
N THR A 91 -5.70 -12.91 8.08
CA THR A 91 -7.00 -12.81 8.76
C THR A 91 -7.38 -11.34 9.02
N PRO A 92 -8.68 -11.01 9.14
CA PRO A 92 -9.12 -9.67 9.51
C PRO A 92 -8.53 -9.15 10.82
N GLN A 93 -8.24 -10.04 11.78
CA GLN A 93 -7.59 -9.68 13.05
C GLN A 93 -6.11 -9.35 12.87
N GLN A 94 -5.41 -10.01 11.94
CA GLN A 94 -4.02 -9.69 11.60
C GLN A 94 -3.90 -8.36 10.85
N MET A 95 -4.86 -8.01 10.01
CA MET A 95 -4.84 -6.74 9.26
C MET A 95 -5.22 -5.52 10.11
N LYS A 96 -5.86 -5.72 11.27
CA LYS A 96 -6.19 -4.66 12.23
C LYS A 96 -5.04 -4.31 13.19
N ARG A 97 -4.01 -5.14 13.27
CA ARG A 97 -2.86 -4.96 14.17
C ARG A 97 -1.74 -4.25 13.42
#